data_AF-A0A8H5KSM8-F1
#
_entry.id   AF-A0A8H5KSM8-F1
#
_cell.length_a   1.000
_cell.length_b   1.000
_cell.length_c   1.000
_cell.angle_alpha   90.00
_cell.angle_beta   90.00
_cell.angle_gamma   90.00
#
_symmetry.space_group_name_H-M   'P 1'
#
loop_
_entity.id
_entity.type
_entity.pdbx_description
1 polymer ?
#
loop_
_entity_poly.entity_id
_entity_poly.type
_entity_poly.pdbx_seq_one_letter_code
_entity_poly.pdbx_strand_id
1 'polypeptide(L)'
;MPRAIRGVLIECDPSIKSIIVSIDSANHDYIIEDLDDERVVVKETMVSTLKHKLEEVRSIASTSFTQATCDFVWLTHSQRLKENLPPEEESGSE
;
A
#
# COMPACT_ATOMS: atom_id res chain seq x y z
N MET A 1 5.76 38.28 -16.76
CA MET A 1 6.76 37.83 -17.77
C MET A 1 6.63 36.32 -17.88
N PRO A 2 6.58 35.73 -19.08
CA PRO A 2 6.45 34.28 -19.22
C PRO A 2 7.70 33.57 -18.68
N ARG A 3 7.50 32.52 -17.89
CA ARG A 3 8.57 31.64 -17.36
C ARG A 3 8.37 30.27 -18.00
N ALA A 4 9.39 29.77 -18.69
CA ALA A 4 9.39 28.44 -19.26
C ALA A 4 10.33 27.55 -18.44
N ILE A 5 9.83 26.39 -18.02
CA ILE A 5 10.58 25.42 -17.23
C ILE A 5 10.62 24.12 -18.03
N ARG A 6 11.79 23.49 -18.11
CA ARG A 6 11.96 22.21 -18.80
C ARG A 6 11.62 21.10 -17.82
N GLY A 7 10.68 20.25 -18.19
CA GLY A 7 10.22 19.12 -17.39
C GLY A 7 9.37 18.18 -18.22
N VAL A 8 9.05 17.03 -17.65
CA VAL A 8 8.17 16.03 -18.26
C VAL A 8 6.81 16.15 -17.59
N LEU A 9 5.78 16.40 -18.39
CA LEU A 9 4.39 16.37 -17.93
C LEU A 9 3.96 14.91 -17.78
N ILE A 10 3.46 14.56 -16.60
CA ILE A 10 2.88 13.25 -16.30
C ILE A 10 1.40 13.45 -16.02
N GLU A 11 0.57 12.71 -16.76
CA GLU A 11 -0.87 12.57 -16.52
C GLU A 11 -1.10 11.21 -15.87
N CYS A 12 -1.71 11.20 -14.68
CA CYS A 12 -1.94 9.99 -13.89
C CYS A 12 -3.12 10.14 -12.92
N ASP A 13 -3.65 9.02 -12.43
CA ASP A 13 -4.72 9.02 -11.42
C ASP A 13 -4.29 9.68 -10.10
N PRO A 14 -5.22 10.28 -9.34
CA PRO A 14 -4.93 10.93 -8.05
C PRO A 14 -4.30 9.98 -7.01
N SER A 15 -4.61 8.68 -7.12
CA SER A 15 -3.99 7.63 -6.29
C SER A 15 -2.48 7.52 -6.55
N ILE A 16 -2.06 7.54 -7.82
CA ILE A 16 -0.65 7.46 -8.22
C ILE A 16 0.06 8.77 -7.87
N LYS A 17 -0.60 9.92 -8.06
CA LYS A 17 -0.08 11.22 -7.64
C LYS A 17 0.23 11.23 -6.14
N SER A 18 -0.67 10.69 -5.32
CA SER A 18 -0.45 10.59 -3.86
C SER A 18 0.80 9.77 -3.51
N ILE A 19 1.05 8.68 -4.25
CA ILE A 19 2.27 7.88 -4.09
C ILE A 19 3.50 8.68 -4.52
N ILE A 20 3.44 9.39 -5.65
CA ILE A 20 4.53 10.25 -6.14
C ILE A 20 4.89 11.33 -5.11
N VAL A 21 3.89 12.01 -4.55
CA VAL A 21 4.07 13.02 -3.49
C VAL A 21 4.66 12.39 -2.23
N SER A 22 4.23 11.17 -1.87
CA SER A 22 4.83 10.44 -0.74
C SER A 22 6.30 10.09 -0.99
N ILE A 23 6.67 9.66 -2.20
CA ILE A 23 8.06 9.39 -2.59
C ILE A 23 8.89 10.68 -2.58
N ASP A 24 8.30 11.79 -3.02
CA ASP A 24 8.93 13.10 -3.06
C ASP A 24 9.12 13.69 -1.65
N SER A 25 8.25 13.38 -0.68
CA SER A 25 8.30 13.92 0.68
C SER A 25 9.64 13.75 1.43
N ALA A 26 10.47 12.80 1.02
CA ALA A 26 11.77 12.57 1.63
C ALA A 26 12.85 13.58 1.18
N ASN A 27 12.86 13.99 -0.09
CA ASN A 27 13.96 14.79 -0.66
C ASN A 27 13.51 15.97 -1.55
N HIS A 28 12.22 16.05 -1.91
CA HIS A 28 11.63 17.10 -2.75
C HIS A 28 12.39 17.41 -4.06
N ASP A 29 12.95 16.37 -4.67
CA ASP A 29 13.82 16.46 -5.86
C ASP A 29 13.13 16.01 -7.16
N TYR A 30 11.93 15.41 -7.06
CA TYR A 30 11.25 14.80 -8.19
C TYR A 30 10.25 15.74 -8.85
N ILE A 31 9.41 16.39 -8.04
CA ILE A 31 8.33 17.26 -8.51
C ILE A 31 8.87 18.67 -8.72
N ILE A 32 8.67 19.22 -9.93
CA ILE A 32 9.00 20.61 -10.25
C ILE A 32 7.80 21.50 -9.92
N GLU A 33 6.63 21.11 -10.40
CA GLU A 33 5.40 21.88 -10.25
C GLU A 33 4.20 20.94 -10.22
N ASP A 34 3.32 21.18 -9.25
CA ASP A 34 2.02 20.53 -9.14
C ASP A 34 0.99 21.42 -9.85
N LEU A 35 0.42 20.93 -10.95
CA LEU A 35 -0.52 21.69 -11.76
C LEU A 35 -1.95 21.46 -11.30
N ASP A 36 -2.37 20.19 -11.22
CA ASP A 36 -3.75 19.78 -10.92
C ASP A 36 -3.75 18.36 -10.32
N ASP A 37 -4.90 17.86 -9.86
CA ASP A 37 -5.05 16.53 -9.23
C ASP A 37 -4.59 15.34 -10.08
N GLU A 38 -4.58 15.48 -11.40
CA GLU A 38 -4.18 14.43 -12.35
C GLU A 38 -2.88 14.75 -13.10
N ARG A 39 -2.31 15.95 -12.90
CA ARG A 39 -1.22 16.49 -13.72
C ARG A 39 -0.08 17.01 -12.86
N VAL A 40 1.13 16.49 -13.09
CA VAL A 40 2.34 16.92 -12.38
C VAL A 40 3.51 17.06 -13.34
N VAL A 41 4.34 18.08 -13.14
CA VAL A 41 5.59 18.27 -13.89
C VAL A 41 6.73 17.71 -13.09
N VAL A 42 7.45 16.74 -13.68
CA VAL A 42 8.56 16.02 -13.05
C VAL A 42 9.88 16.33 -13.76
N LYS A 43 10.97 16.26 -13.01
CA LYS A 43 12.33 16.43 -13.54
C LYS A 43 12.71 15.31 -14.49
N GLU A 44 13.11 15.66 -15.71
CA GLU A 44 13.43 14.72 -16.80
C GLU A 44 14.44 13.64 -16.39
N THR A 45 15.48 14.00 -15.64
CA THR A 45 16.52 13.07 -15.18
C THR A 45 16.02 12.01 -14.21
N MET A 46 14.91 12.29 -13.50
CA MET A 46 14.39 11.45 -12.42
C MET A 46 13.21 10.57 -12.86
N VAL A 47 12.67 10.77 -14.07
CA VAL A 47 11.50 10.04 -14.57
C VAL A 47 11.74 8.53 -14.58
N SER A 48 12.91 8.07 -15.01
CA SER A 48 13.26 6.65 -15.06
C SER A 48 13.29 6.02 -13.65
N THR A 49 13.90 6.71 -12.69
CA THR A 49 13.96 6.27 -11.29
C THR A 49 12.58 6.26 -10.64
N LEU A 50 11.76 7.27 -10.94
CA LEU A 50 10.42 7.40 -10.40
C LEU A 50 9.49 6.28 -10.92
N LYS A 51 9.60 5.92 -12.21
CA LYS A 51 8.90 4.75 -12.78
C LYS A 51 9.28 3.45 -12.07
N HIS A 52 10.57 3.22 -11.83
CA HIS A 52 11.04 2.03 -11.12
C HIS A 52 10.50 1.95 -9.69
N LYS A 53 10.51 3.06 -8.95
CA LYS A 53 9.96 3.13 -7.58
C LYS A 53 8.46 2.88 -7.56
N LEU A 54 7.72 3.42 -8.52
CA LEU A 54 6.28 3.18 -8.63
C LEU A 54 5.96 1.71 -8.93
N GLU A 55 6.74 1.07 -9.79
CA GLU A 55 6.61 -0.36 -10.09
C GLU A 55 6.92 -1.24 -8.87
N GLU A 56 7.96 -0.90 -8.11
CA GLU A 56 8.30 -1.56 -6.85
C GLU A 56 7.15 -1.47 -5.83
N VAL A 57 6.64 -0.28 -5.56
CA VAL A 57 5.51 -0.07 -4.64
C VAL A 57 4.27 -0.85 -5.09
N ARG A 58 3.96 -0.83 -6.40
CA ARG A 58 2.83 -1.57 -6.96
C ARG A 58 3.01 -3.09 -6.82
N SER A 59 4.23 -3.59 -7.04
CA SER A 59 4.55 -5.01 -6.89
C SER A 59 4.35 -5.49 -5.45
N ILE A 60 4.78 -4.70 -4.47
CA ILE A 60 4.65 -5.03 -3.04
C ILE A 60 3.17 -4.99 -2.62
N ALA A 61 2.42 -3.98 -3.08
CA ALA A 61 0.99 -3.85 -2.81
C ALA A 61 0.15 -5.02 -3.39
N SER A 62 0.59 -5.62 -4.51
CA SER A 62 -0.06 -6.80 -5.07
C SER A 62 0.29 -8.10 -4.33
N THR A 63 1.36 -8.13 -3.53
CA THR A 63 1.87 -9.36 -2.88
C THR A 63 1.41 -9.50 -1.42
N SER A 64 0.85 -8.45 -0.81
CA SER A 64 0.49 -8.41 0.61
C SER A 64 -1.00 -8.66 0.94
N PHE A 65 -1.82 -9.13 -0.02
CA PHE A 65 -3.20 -9.59 0.27
C PHE A 65 -3.40 -11.12 0.17
N THR A 66 -2.36 -11.91 -0.11
CA THR A 66 -2.48 -13.37 -0.15
C THR A 66 -1.42 -14.06 0.73
N GLN A 67 -1.90 -14.60 1.85
CA GLN A 67 -1.41 -15.84 2.49
C GLN A 67 -0.31 -15.83 3.58
N ALA A 68 -0.11 -14.76 4.36
CA ALA A 68 0.70 -14.89 5.61
C ALA A 68 0.04 -14.33 6.88
N THR A 69 -1.00 -13.50 6.75
CA THR A 69 -1.76 -13.00 7.92
C THR A 69 -3.02 -13.81 8.23
N CYS A 70 -3.42 -14.74 7.36
CA CYS A 70 -4.55 -15.64 7.64
C CYS A 70 -4.25 -16.69 8.72
N ASP A 71 -2.98 -17.11 8.89
CA ASP A 71 -2.66 -18.09 9.93
C ASP A 71 -2.68 -17.48 11.34
N PHE A 72 -2.34 -16.20 11.49
CA PHE A 72 -2.26 -15.58 12.83
C PHE A 72 -3.63 -15.17 13.40
N VAL A 73 -4.59 -14.79 12.53
CA VAL A 73 -5.95 -14.40 12.97
C VAL A 73 -6.88 -15.61 13.12
N TRP A 74 -6.67 -16.70 12.38
CA TRP A 74 -7.43 -17.95 12.60
C TRP A 74 -6.99 -18.68 13.88
N LEU A 75 -5.70 -18.66 14.23
CA LEU A 75 -5.21 -19.35 15.44
C LEU A 75 -5.62 -18.66 16.75
N THR A 76 -5.91 -17.36 16.72
CA THR A 76 -6.37 -16.60 17.89
C THR A 76 -7.88 -16.62 18.09
N HIS A 77 -8.66 -17.03 17.08
CA HIS A 77 -10.11 -17.25 17.20
C HIS A 77 -10.49 -18.71 17.55
N SER A 78 -9.61 -19.68 17.30
CA SER A 78 -9.90 -21.11 17.50
C SER A 78 -9.64 -21.66 18.92
N GLN A 79 -9.35 -20.81 19.93
CA GLN A 79 -9.19 -21.21 21.33
C GLN A 79 -10.33 -20.79 22.27
N ARG A 80 -11.37 -20.09 21.79
CA ARG A 80 -12.50 -19.63 22.63
C ARG A 80 -13.78 -20.48 22.53
N LEU A 81 -13.71 -21.65 21.89
CA LEU A 81 -14.80 -22.63 21.80
C LEU A 81 -14.44 -23.96 22.51
N LYS A 82 -13.76 -23.88 23.65
CA LYS A 82 -13.46 -25.06 24.48
C LYS A 82 -13.79 -24.88 25.96
N GLU A 83 -14.67 -23.92 26.29
CA GLU A 83 -15.02 -23.60 27.69
C GLU A 83 -16.53 -23.71 27.99
N ASN A 84 -17.31 -24.44 27.18
CA ASN A 84 -18.69 -24.76 27.54
C ASN A 84 -19.09 -26.15 27.01
N LEU A 85 -18.39 -27.18 27.48
CA LEU A 85 -18.92 -28.54 27.45
C LEU A 85 -19.22 -28.92 28.92
N PRO A 86 -20.50 -29.03 29.32
CA PRO A 86 -20.81 -29.65 30.61
C PRO A 86 -20.34 -31.13 30.57
N PRO A 87 -19.82 -31.66 31.69
CA PRO A 87 -19.39 -33.04 31.75
C PRO A 87 -20.60 -33.98 31.65
N GLU A 88 -20.64 -34.74 30.57
CA GLU A 88 -21.40 -35.99 30.48
C GLU A 88 -20.64 -37.02 31.33
N GLU A 89 -21.01 -37.16 32.60
CA GLU A 89 -20.68 -38.38 33.35
C GLU A 89 -21.84 -39.35 33.19
N GLU A 90 -21.64 -40.25 32.23
CA GLU A 90 -22.38 -41.49 32.06
C GLU A 90 -22.33 -42.33 33.35
N SER A 91 -23.51 -42.80 33.76
CA SER A 91 -23.80 -44.19 34.11
C SER A 91 -23.06 -44.89 35.27
N GLY A 92 -23.86 -45.44 36.19
CA GLY A 92 -23.43 -46.50 37.12
C GLY A 92 -24.08 -46.33 38.50
N SER A 93 -25.23 -46.95 38.74
CA SER A 93 -25.40 -48.32 39.23
C SER A 93 -25.40 -48.39 40.76
N GLU A 94 -26.60 -48.56 41.34
CA GLU A 94 -26.99 -49.57 42.34
C GLU A 94 -28.51 -49.54 42.56
#